data_AF-A0A7S0B285-F1
#
_entry.id   AF-A0A7S0B285-F1
#
_cell.length_a   1.000
_cell.length_b   1.000
_cell.length_c   1.000
_cell.angle_alpha   90.00
_cell.angle_beta   90.00
_cell.angle_gamma   90.00
#
_symmetry.space_group_name_H-M   'P 1'
#
loop_
_entity.id
_entity.type
_entity.pdbx_description
1 polymer ?
#
loop_
_entity_poly.entity_id
_entity_poly.type
_entity_poly.pdbx_seq_one_letter_code
_entity_poly.pdbx_strand_id
1 'polypeptide(L)'
;WLMFSPAIRRLQEASRFYFRGLKPPGMLYVTDGGVQDCTAVMQLMRRRCERILLVLAASDPSDDLDVLRSTMDVAVASKLGCFYDPKDPRKDVRIALDEFKKDMRT
;
A
#
# COMPACT_ATOMS: atom_id res chain seq x y z
N TRP A 1 5.05 2.08 -20.06
CA TRP A 1 6.52 2.03 -20.15
C TRP A 1 7.19 3.37 -20.42
N LEU A 2 6.57 4.34 -21.11
CA LEU A 2 7.16 5.69 -21.32
C LEU A 2 7.42 6.48 -20.02
N MET A 3 6.54 6.40 -19.01
CA MET A 3 6.68 7.17 -17.76
C MET A 3 7.90 6.82 -16.90
N PHE A 4 8.57 5.70 -17.18
CA PHE A 4 9.80 5.30 -16.49
C PHE A 4 11.07 5.65 -17.27
N SER A 5 10.94 6.31 -18.43
CA SER A 5 12.09 6.77 -19.20
C SER A 5 12.83 7.88 -18.43
N PRO A 6 14.16 7.77 -18.23
CA PRO A 6 14.96 8.81 -17.60
C PRO A 6 14.85 10.16 -18.32
N ALA A 7 14.60 10.15 -19.64
CA ALA A 7 14.43 11.37 -20.43
C ALA A 7 13.15 12.12 -20.06
N ILE A 8 12.04 11.40 -19.84
CA ILE A 8 10.76 12.02 -19.45
C ILE A 8 10.85 12.59 -18.04
N ARG A 9 11.52 11.88 -17.12
CA ARG A 9 11.76 12.38 -15.77
C ARG A 9 12.58 13.68 -15.78
N ARG A 10 13.69 13.72 -16.53
CA ARG A 10 14.50 14.94 -16.68
C ARG A 10 13.73 16.08 -17.33
N LEU A 11 12.85 15.79 -18.29
CA LEU A 11 11.98 16.78 -18.92
C LEU A 11 10.94 17.33 -17.94
N GLN A 12 10.36 16.48 -17.10
CA GLN A 12 9.43 16.89 -16.04
C GLN A 12 10.13 17.72 -14.96
N GLU A 13 11.32 17.31 -14.51
CA GLU A 13 12.14 18.04 -13.55
C GLU A 13 12.59 19.41 -14.10
N ALA A 14 13.01 19.46 -15.38
CA ALA A 14 13.45 20.71 -16.03
C ALA A 14 12.29 21.67 -16.33
N SER A 15 11.14 21.14 -16.79
CA SER A 15 9.96 21.97 -17.10
C SER A 15 9.32 22.59 -15.86
N ARG A 16 9.61 22.05 -14.66
CA ARG A 16 8.95 22.41 -13.39
C ARG A 16 7.44 22.42 -13.52
N PHE A 17 6.89 21.59 -14.42
CA PHE A 17 5.47 21.54 -14.67
C PHE A 17 4.80 20.99 -13.41
N TYR A 18 3.96 21.81 -12.78
CA TYR A 18 3.09 21.39 -11.70
C TYR A 18 1.64 21.57 -12.13
N PHE A 19 0.83 20.54 -11.92
CA PHE A 19 -0.61 20.65 -12.11
C PHE A 19 -1.21 21.36 -10.89
N ARG A 20 -1.83 22.52 -11.11
CA ARG A 20 -2.57 23.24 -10.08
C ARG A 20 -4.05 22.89 -10.19
N GLY A 21 -4.53 22.03 -9.30
CA GLY A 21 -5.96 21.77 -9.17
C GLY A 21 -6.72 23.03 -8.74
N LEU A 22 -7.96 23.21 -9.23
CA LEU A 22 -8.84 24.33 -8.85
C LEU A 22 -9.26 24.29 -7.37
N LYS A 23 -9.24 23.09 -6.76
CA LYS A 23 -9.56 22.87 -5.36
C LYS A 23 -8.35 22.23 -4.67
N PRO A 24 -7.85 22.77 -3.55
CA PRO A 24 -6.77 22.13 -2.81
C PRO A 24 -7.27 20.76 -2.29
N PRO A 25 -6.43 19.71 -2.34
CA PRO A 25 -6.79 18.44 -1.75
C PRO A 25 -7.00 18.62 -0.24
N GLY A 26 -8.07 18.03 0.31
CA GLY A 26 -8.36 18.12 1.74
C GLY A 26 -7.25 17.52 2.62
N MET A 27 -6.35 16.73 2.04
CA MET A 27 -5.08 16.35 2.64
C MET A 27 -4.07 15.97 1.54
N LEU A 28 -2.87 16.53 1.61
CA LEU A 28 -1.74 16.16 0.77
C LEU A 28 -0.83 15.23 1.58
N TYR A 29 -0.70 13.98 1.15
CA TYR A 29 0.21 13.01 1.78
C TYR A 29 1.47 12.88 0.94
N VAL A 30 2.55 13.46 1.44
CA VAL A 30 3.88 13.37 0.82
C VAL A 30 4.70 12.45 1.71
N THR A 31 5.09 11.30 1.16
CA THR A 31 6.07 10.41 1.80
C THR A 31 7.30 10.39 0.93
N ASP A 32 8.47 10.34 1.55
CA ASP A 32 9.74 10.04 0.90
C ASP A 32 9.89 8.54 0.54
N GLY A 33 8.90 7.71 0.87
CA GLY A 33 9.00 6.26 0.80
C GLY A 33 9.79 5.65 1.97
N GLY A 34 9.84 6.32 3.12
CA GLY A 34 10.55 5.85 4.31
C GLY A 34 10.04 4.52 4.89
N VAL A 35 11.03 3.65 5.15
CA VAL A 35 11.16 2.32 5.82
C VAL A 35 9.96 1.61 6.46
N GLN A 36 8.88 2.28 6.89
CA GLN A 36 7.89 1.67 7.81
C GLN A 36 6.46 1.52 7.25
N ASP A 37 6.02 2.37 6.32
CA ASP A 37 4.71 2.22 5.66
C ASP A 37 4.76 2.82 4.24
N CYS A 38 5.02 1.98 3.25
CA CYS A 38 4.93 2.35 1.83
C CYS A 38 3.54 2.08 1.22
N THR A 39 2.58 1.59 2.01
CA THR A 39 1.25 1.19 1.55
C THR A 39 0.18 2.27 1.76
N ALA A 40 0.44 3.20 2.69
CA ALA A 40 -0.49 4.21 3.19
C ALA A 40 -1.76 3.64 3.86
N VAL A 41 -1.85 2.32 4.08
CA VAL A 41 -3.01 1.66 4.68
C VAL A 41 -3.25 2.19 6.09
N MET A 42 -2.18 2.41 6.88
CA MET A 42 -2.29 2.93 8.24
C MET A 42 -3.02 4.28 8.29
N GLN A 43 -2.77 5.15 7.32
CA GLN A 43 -3.40 6.47 7.25
C GLN A 43 -4.88 6.36 6.88
N LEU A 44 -5.23 5.46 5.95
CA LEU A 44 -6.61 5.20 5.57
C LEU A 44 -7.41 4.61 6.73
N MET A 45 -6.81 3.69 7.49
CA MET A 45 -7.40 3.12 8.71
C MET A 45 -7.63 4.20 9.77
N ARG A 46 -6.67 5.10 10.01
CA ARG A 46 -6.83 6.23 10.96
C ARG A 46 -7.98 7.15 10.59
N ARG A 47 -8.25 7.33 9.29
CA ARG A 47 -9.39 8.12 8.79
C ARG A 47 -10.70 7.36 8.78
N ARG A 48 -10.71 6.09 9.21
CA ARG A 48 -11.87 5.20 9.20
C ARG A 48 -12.47 5.07 7.79
N CYS A 49 -11.61 4.98 6.77
CA CYS A 49 -12.07 4.65 5.43
C CYS A 49 -12.72 3.27 5.45
N GLU A 50 -14.00 3.17 5.08
CA GLU A 50 -14.79 1.94 5.17
C GLU A 50 -14.28 0.82 4.25
N ARG A 51 -13.70 1.19 3.10
CA ARG A 51 -13.20 0.25 2.09
C ARG A 51 -11.84 0.73 1.61
N ILE A 52 -10.86 -0.18 1.65
CA ILE A 52 -9.49 0.07 1.21
C ILE A 52 -9.15 -1.00 0.16
N LEU A 53 -8.90 -0.57 -1.08
CA LEU A 53 -8.33 -1.42 -2.11
C LEU A 53 -6.82 -1.15 -2.15
N LEU A 54 -6.03 -2.14 -1.73
CA LEU A 54 -4.58 -2.07 -1.78
C LEU A 54 -4.07 -2.76 -3.04
N VAL A 55 -3.28 -2.03 -3.83
CA VAL A 55 -2.48 -2.59 -4.95
C VAL A 55 -1.02 -2.48 -4.56
N LEU A 56 -0.38 -3.61 -4.29
CA LEU A 56 1.01 -3.66 -3.85
C LEU A 56 1.95 -3.92 -5.04
N ALA A 57 2.85 -2.98 -5.31
CA ALA A 57 3.88 -3.09 -6.35
C ALA A 57 5.29 -3.06 -5.73
N ALA A 58 5.45 -3.71 -4.58
CA ALA A 58 6.75 -3.88 -3.93
C ALA A 58 7.54 -4.98 -4.64
N SER A 59 8.88 -4.87 -4.65
CA SER A 59 9.72 -5.96 -5.10
C SER A 59 9.69 -7.08 -4.05
N ASP A 60 9.04 -8.18 -4.40
CA ASP A 60 8.89 -9.35 -3.54
C ASP A 60 9.06 -10.63 -4.37
N PRO A 61 10.31 -11.06 -4.61
CA PRO A 61 10.59 -12.21 -5.49
C PRO A 61 10.01 -13.54 -4.99
N SER A 62 9.61 -13.61 -3.73
CA SER A 62 9.13 -14.84 -3.08
C SER A 62 7.64 -14.81 -2.76
N ASP A 63 6.94 -13.71 -3.10
CA ASP A 63 5.53 -13.45 -2.77
C ASP A 63 5.23 -13.68 -1.29
N ASP A 64 6.15 -13.27 -0.41
CA ASP A 64 5.98 -13.38 1.05
C ASP A 64 4.98 -12.36 1.61
N LEU A 65 4.73 -11.29 0.85
CA LEU A 65 3.89 -10.15 1.18
C LEU A 65 4.35 -9.48 2.49
N ASP A 66 5.66 -9.45 2.73
CA ASP A 66 6.27 -8.96 3.98
C ASP A 66 5.86 -7.53 4.33
N VAL A 67 5.74 -6.67 3.31
CA VAL A 67 5.28 -5.29 3.46
C VAL A 67 3.85 -5.26 4.02
N LEU A 68 2.96 -6.08 3.48
CA LEU A 68 1.57 -6.17 3.93
C LEU A 68 1.48 -6.75 5.34
N ARG A 69 2.22 -7.84 5.62
CA ARG A 69 2.28 -8.46 6.95
C ARG A 69 2.77 -7.47 8.01
N SER A 70 3.88 -6.79 7.73
CA SER A 70 4.43 -5.76 8.63
C SER A 70 3.43 -4.62 8.85
N THR A 71 2.73 -4.17 7.80
CA THR A 71 1.69 -3.15 7.91
C THR A 71 0.55 -3.61 8.82
N MET A 72 0.10 -4.85 8.69
CA MET A 72 -0.95 -5.43 9.54
C MET A 72 -0.49 -5.52 11.01
N ASP A 73 0.74 -5.94 11.27
CA ASP A 73 1.29 -6.05 12.62
C ASP A 73 1.32 -4.69 13.31
N VAL A 74 1.77 -3.66 12.60
CA VAL A 74 1.79 -2.29 13.11
C VAL A 74 0.37 -1.77 13.35
N ALA A 75 -0.59 -2.08 12.46
CA ALA A 75 -2.00 -1.70 12.63
C ALA A 75 -2.63 -2.33 13.87
N VAL A 76 -2.37 -3.62 14.13
CA VAL A 76 -2.83 -4.35 15.32
C VAL A 76 -2.18 -3.78 16.58
N ALA A 77 -0.86 -3.62 16.60
CA ALA A 77 -0.12 -3.06 17.73
C ALA A 77 -0.58 -1.63 18.07
N SER A 78 -0.93 -0.84 17.05
CA SER A 78 -1.45 0.52 17.19
C SER A 78 -2.94 0.57 17.53
N LYS A 79 -3.60 -0.58 17.71
CA LYS A 79 -5.05 -0.69 17.97
C LYS A 79 -5.93 0.02 16.93
N LEU A 80 -5.49 0.04 15.66
CA LEU A 80 -6.26 0.62 14.56
C LEU A 80 -7.28 -0.35 13.98
N GLY A 81 -7.06 -1.65 14.15
CA GLY A 81 -7.99 -2.67 13.67
C GLY A 81 -7.48 -4.08 13.92
N CYS A 82 -8.26 -5.05 13.45
CA CYS A 82 -7.92 -6.45 13.36
C CYS A 82 -8.14 -6.93 11.92
N PHE A 83 -7.48 -8.02 11.56
CA PHE A 83 -7.59 -8.62 10.24
C PHE A 83 -8.01 -10.08 10.39
N TYR A 84 -8.96 -10.53 9.57
CA TYR A 84 -9.56 -11.86 9.65
C TYR A 84 -10.03 -12.31 8.27
N ASP A 85 -10.22 -13.63 8.10
CA ASP A 85 -10.83 -14.19 6.91
C ASP A 85 -12.31 -13.78 6.81
N PRO A 86 -12.75 -13.12 5.72
CA PRO A 86 -14.14 -12.71 5.56
C PRO A 86 -15.14 -13.88 5.52
N LYS A 87 -14.71 -15.10 5.19
CA LYS A 87 -15.55 -16.30 5.20
C LYS A 87 -15.63 -16.94 6.59
N ASP A 88 -14.59 -16.80 7.41
CA ASP A 88 -14.54 -17.30 8.79
C ASP A 88 -13.75 -16.35 9.70
N PRO A 89 -14.43 -15.45 10.45
CA PRO A 89 -13.77 -14.44 11.29
C PRO A 89 -12.92 -15.00 12.45
N ARG A 90 -12.99 -16.31 12.72
CA ARG A 90 -12.15 -16.96 13.74
C ARG A 90 -10.74 -17.25 13.23
N LYS A 91 -10.54 -17.19 11.92
CA LYS A 91 -9.25 -17.46 11.28
C LYS A 91 -8.47 -16.17 11.05
N ASP A 92 -7.17 -16.25 11.32
CA ASP A 92 -6.23 -15.20 10.95
C ASP A 92 -6.16 -15.11 9.41
N VAL A 93 -6.28 -13.88 8.88
CA VAL A 93 -6.19 -13.64 7.43
C VAL A 93 -4.85 -14.08 6.84
N ARG A 94 -3.80 -14.21 7.66
CA ARG A 94 -2.50 -14.72 7.23
C ARG A 94 -2.58 -16.12 6.61
N ILE A 95 -3.56 -16.93 7.01
CA ILE A 95 -3.81 -18.24 6.40
C ILE A 95 -4.20 -18.07 4.92
N ALA A 96 -5.06 -17.10 4.61
CA ALA A 96 -5.46 -16.81 3.24
C ALA A 96 -4.28 -16.25 2.41
N LEU A 97 -3.37 -15.49 3.02
CA LEU A 97 -2.14 -15.03 2.36
C LEU A 97 -1.21 -16.20 2.04
N ASP A 98 -1.08 -17.18 2.95
CA ASP A 98 -0.28 -18.38 2.74
C ASP A 98 -0.89 -19.28 1.65
N GLU A 99 -2.22 -19.36 1.56
CA GLU A 99 -2.93 -20.06 0.50
C GLU A 99 -2.74 -19.38 -0.86
N PHE A 100 -2.86 -18.04 -0.91
CA PHE A 100 -2.60 -17.26 -2.12
C PHE A 100 -1.20 -17.51 -2.69
N LYS A 101 -0.19 -17.54 -1.82
CA LYS A 101 1.20 -17.85 -2.20
C LYS A 101 1.35 -19.26 -2.80
N LYS A 102 0.57 -20.23 -2.32
CA LYS A 102 0.60 -21.60 -2.87
C LYS A 102 -0.06 -21.65 -4.24
N ASP A 103 -1.19 -20.95 -4.42
CA ASP A 103 -1.94 -20.92 -5.67
C ASP A 103 -1.13 -20.33 -6.82
N MET A 104 -0.38 -19.25 -6.57
CA MET A 104 0.52 -18.65 -7.58
C MET A 104 1.68 -19.53 -8.04
N ARG A 105 2.00 -20.61 -7.31
CA ARG A 105 3.08 -21.54 -7.66
C ARG A 105 2.61 -22.72 -8.51
N THR A 106 1.30 -22.86 -8.71
CA THR A 106 0.66 -23.87 -9.58
C THR A 106 0.39 -23.33 -10.96
#